data_AF-A0A1W9W1Q7-F1
#
_entry.id   AF-A0A1W9W1Q7-F1
#
_cell.length_a   1.000
_cell.length_b   1.000
_cell.length_c   1.000
_cell.angle_alpha   90.00
_cell.angle_beta   90.00
_cell.angle_gamma   90.00
#
_symmetry.space_group_name_H-M   'P 1'
#
loop_
_entity.id
_entity.type
_entity.pdbx_description
1 polymer ?
#
loop_
_entity_poly.entity_id
_entity_poly.type
_entity_poly.pdbx_seq_one_letter_code
_entity_poly.pdbx_strand_id
1 'polypeptide(L)'
;MNDKFDVIVVGSSFSGAFFLHGYLPKANENARILVLERGKIDSHQWQLQQHRLSSFSSQTSFINRNQEEKVWMYIAGFGGTSRAWAACTPRMMPNDFKLKSVYGVGVDWPVTYEELEPYYTEAEKVMAVSGPDDGAPFPRSQPYPQPPHRFNDPDKLLKKAYPDQYIQQPTARARVPTTNRSLCCGTGVCRLCPVNAKFTIQNEMGGRASNRSQVFKGWC
;
A
#
# COMPACT_ATOMS: atom_id res chain seq x y z
N MET A 1 -34.94 6.10 -3.47
CA MET A 1 -34.49 4.69 -3.45
C MET A 1 -33.91 4.40 -2.07
N ASN A 2 -34.43 3.41 -1.34
CA ASN A 2 -33.91 2.97 -0.03
C ASN A 2 -33.14 1.66 -0.20
N ASP A 3 -32.03 1.70 -0.96
CA ASP A 3 -31.14 0.55 -1.05
C ASP A 3 -30.47 0.33 0.32
N LYS A 4 -30.56 -0.90 0.84
CA LYS A 4 -29.88 -1.32 2.08
C LYS A 4 -28.57 -2.03 1.74
N PHE A 5 -27.54 -1.79 2.54
CA PHE A 5 -26.22 -2.42 2.44
C PHE A 5 -25.81 -2.90 3.83
N ASP A 6 -25.15 -4.05 3.90
CA ASP A 6 -24.62 -4.60 5.15
C ASP A 6 -23.33 -3.87 5.56
N VAL A 7 -22.53 -3.46 4.56
CA VAL A 7 -21.29 -2.71 4.77
C VAL A 7 -21.16 -1.63 3.71
N ILE A 8 -20.80 -0.42 4.16
CA ILE A 8 -20.43 0.69 3.29
C ILE A 8 -18.99 1.06 3.59
N VAL A 9 -18.11 0.95 2.59
CA VAL A 9 -16.71 1.36 2.67
C VAL A 9 -16.53 2.66 1.90
N VAL A 10 -16.03 3.70 2.55
CA VAL A 10 -15.76 5.00 1.93
C VAL A 10 -14.26 5.11 1.66
N GLY A 11 -13.89 5.09 0.38
CA GLY A 11 -12.52 5.13 -0.10
C GLY A 11 -11.99 3.75 -0.49
N SER A 12 -11.33 3.69 -1.65
CA SER A 12 -10.87 2.44 -2.25
C SER A 12 -9.34 2.24 -2.19
N SER A 13 -8.65 2.98 -1.31
CA SER A 13 -7.19 2.85 -1.14
C SER A 13 -6.83 1.72 -0.17
N PHE A 14 -5.61 1.73 0.40
CA PHE A 14 -5.10 0.69 1.29
C PHE A 14 -6.11 0.24 2.35
N SER A 15 -6.61 1.17 3.18
CA SER A 15 -7.48 0.81 4.30
C SER A 15 -8.76 0.10 3.85
N GLY A 16 -9.48 0.66 2.88
CA GLY A 16 -10.73 0.08 2.38
C GLY A 16 -10.52 -1.26 1.68
N ALA A 17 -9.48 -1.36 0.84
CA ALA A 17 -9.18 -2.56 0.09
C ALA A 17 -8.69 -3.71 0.99
N PHE A 18 -7.83 -3.43 1.97
CA PHE A 18 -7.34 -4.45 2.93
C PHE A 18 -8.41 -4.83 3.95
N PHE A 19 -9.27 -3.90 4.37
CA PHE A 19 -10.45 -4.24 5.15
C PHE A 19 -11.33 -5.24 4.40
N LEU A 20 -11.66 -4.97 3.14
CA LEU A 20 -12.45 -5.89 2.32
C LEU A 20 -11.73 -7.22 2.08
N HIS A 21 -10.40 -7.20 1.90
CA HIS A 21 -9.61 -8.42 1.77
C HIS A 21 -9.78 -9.37 2.97
N GLY A 22 -9.76 -8.84 4.20
CA GLY A 22 -9.96 -9.63 5.41
C GLY A 22 -11.44 -9.90 5.75
N TYR A 23 -12.35 -9.02 5.34
CA TYR A 23 -13.78 -9.13 5.62
C TYR A 23 -14.50 -10.12 4.69
N LEU A 24 -14.26 -10.02 3.37
CA LEU A 24 -15.00 -10.80 2.36
C LEU A 24 -14.97 -12.32 2.58
N PRO A 25 -13.85 -12.96 2.98
CA PRO A 25 -13.83 -14.40 3.25
C PRO A 25 -14.70 -14.83 4.43
N LYS A 26 -15.06 -13.90 5.33
CA LYS A 26 -15.87 -14.13 6.54
C LYS A 26 -17.31 -13.64 6.39
N ALA A 27 -17.58 -12.86 5.34
CA ALA A 27 -18.87 -12.25 5.10
C ALA A 27 -19.89 -13.30 4.62
N ASN A 28 -21.16 -13.06 4.93
CA ASN A 28 -22.26 -13.81 4.33
C ASN A 28 -22.18 -13.71 2.80
N GLU A 29 -22.44 -14.81 2.09
CA GLU A 29 -22.38 -14.85 0.62
C GLU A 29 -23.30 -13.83 -0.06
N ASN A 30 -24.42 -13.49 0.59
CA ASN A 30 -25.40 -12.52 0.13
C ASN A 30 -25.15 -11.10 0.66
N ALA A 31 -24.05 -10.85 1.38
CA ALA A 31 -23.73 -9.54 1.92
C ALA A 31 -23.62 -8.50 0.80
N ARG A 32 -24.42 -7.44 0.92
CA ARG A 32 -24.46 -6.29 0.02
C ARG A 32 -23.46 -5.26 0.50
N ILE A 33 -22.37 -5.12 -0.26
CA ILE A 33 -21.27 -4.22 0.07
C ILE A 33 -21.25 -3.08 -0.94
N LEU A 34 -21.20 -1.85 -0.44
CA LEU A 34 -21.04 -0.65 -1.27
C LEU A 34 -19.67 -0.03 -1.01
N VAL A 35 -18.90 0.19 -2.08
CA VAL A 35 -17.64 0.94 -2.02
C VAL A 35 -17.84 2.29 -2.69
N LEU A 36 -17.72 3.36 -1.93
CA LEU A 36 -17.81 4.73 -2.41
C LEU A 36 -16.42 5.29 -2.67
N GLU A 37 -16.15 5.69 -3.90
CA GLU A 37 -14.91 6.37 -4.30
C GLU A 37 -15.25 7.69 -4.98
N ARG A 38 -14.60 8.77 -4.56
CA ARG A 38 -14.89 10.11 -5.08
C ARG A 38 -14.37 10.29 -6.51
N GLY A 39 -13.24 9.68 -6.84
CA GLY A 39 -12.65 9.79 -8.18
C GLY A 39 -13.06 8.66 -9.13
N LYS A 40 -12.45 8.65 -10.31
CA LYS A 40 -12.71 7.66 -11.37
C LYS A 40 -11.75 6.48 -11.32
N ILE A 41 -12.02 5.47 -12.14
CA ILE A 41 -11.06 4.44 -12.50
C ILE A 41 -10.22 5.01 -13.67
N ASP A 42 -9.02 5.52 -13.38
CA ASP A 42 -8.06 5.85 -14.43
C ASP A 42 -7.11 4.67 -14.64
N SER A 43 -7.15 4.07 -15.83
CA SER A 43 -6.31 2.91 -16.15
C SER A 43 -4.82 3.27 -16.12
N HIS A 44 -3.96 2.28 -15.92
CA HIS A 44 -2.51 2.48 -15.96
C HIS A 44 -2.05 3.07 -17.31
N GLN A 45 -2.64 2.63 -18.42
CA GLN A 45 -2.38 3.20 -19.75
C GLN A 45 -2.75 4.68 -19.83
N TRP A 46 -3.93 5.07 -19.34
CA TRP A 46 -4.34 6.48 -19.29
C TRP A 46 -3.36 7.30 -18.46
N GLN A 47 -2.90 6.77 -17.32
CA GLN A 47 -1.95 7.46 -16.45
C GLN A 47 -0.63 7.75 -17.16
N LEU A 48 -0.12 6.79 -17.93
CA LEU A 48 1.09 6.96 -18.74
C LEU A 48 0.89 7.99 -19.84
N GLN A 49 -0.22 7.93 -20.59
CA GLN A 49 -0.50 8.88 -21.67
C GLN A 49 -0.64 10.32 -21.17
N GLN A 50 -1.36 10.50 -20.05
CA GLN A 50 -1.62 11.82 -19.49
C GLN A 50 -0.50 12.31 -18.56
N HIS A 51 0.49 11.47 -18.27
CA HIS A 51 1.53 11.74 -17.26
C HIS A 51 0.95 12.16 -15.90
N ARG A 52 -0.20 11.56 -15.53
CA ARG A 52 -0.98 11.93 -14.35
C ARG A 52 -1.43 10.70 -13.56
N LEU A 53 -1.43 10.84 -12.23
CA LEU A 53 -1.91 9.82 -11.29
C LEU A 53 -3.40 9.92 -10.98
N SER A 54 -4.12 10.90 -11.52
CA SER A 54 -5.57 11.01 -11.41
C SER A 54 -6.10 12.00 -12.44
N SER A 55 -7.29 11.72 -12.97
CA SER A 55 -8.08 12.70 -13.73
C SER A 55 -8.62 13.82 -12.85
N PHE A 56 -8.79 13.57 -11.55
CA PHE A 56 -9.13 14.59 -10.56
C PHE A 56 -7.93 15.48 -10.22
N SER A 57 -8.19 16.76 -9.93
CA SER A 57 -7.17 17.69 -9.44
C SER A 57 -6.92 17.47 -7.94
N SER A 58 -5.65 17.42 -7.53
CA SER A 58 -5.28 17.36 -6.11
C SER A 58 -5.68 18.63 -5.35
N GLN A 59 -5.73 19.78 -6.03
CA GLN A 59 -6.08 21.08 -5.43
C GLN A 59 -7.54 21.17 -5.00
N THR A 60 -8.44 20.38 -5.60
CA THR A 60 -9.86 20.34 -5.24
C THR A 60 -10.20 19.13 -4.35
N SER A 61 -9.20 18.33 -4.00
CA SER A 61 -9.40 17.09 -3.26
C SER A 61 -9.61 17.33 -1.77
N PHE A 62 -8.98 18.35 -1.19
CA PHE A 62 -9.11 18.71 0.23
C PHE A 62 -8.86 20.22 0.43
N ILE A 63 -9.38 20.76 1.53
CA ILE A 63 -9.05 22.12 1.99
C ILE A 63 -7.95 21.98 3.04
N ASN A 64 -6.76 22.50 2.77
CA ASN A 64 -5.71 22.58 3.76
C ASN A 64 -6.03 23.71 4.74
N ARG A 65 -6.21 23.39 6.03
CA ARG A 65 -6.48 24.39 7.08
C ARG A 65 -5.23 24.78 7.86
N ASN A 66 -4.06 24.25 7.50
CA ASN A 66 -2.81 24.62 8.16
C ASN A 66 -2.41 26.04 7.77
N GLN A 67 -1.86 26.77 8.74
CA GLN A 67 -1.38 28.15 8.55
C GLN A 67 -0.12 28.20 7.65
N GLU A 68 0.69 27.15 7.68
CA GLU A 68 1.83 26.96 6.78
C GLU A 68 1.42 26.14 5.54
N GLU A 69 1.92 26.51 4.36
CA GLU A 69 1.68 25.81 3.09
C GLU A 69 2.36 24.43 3.06
N LYS A 70 1.87 23.48 3.85
CA LYS A 70 2.27 22.08 3.73
C LYS A 70 1.53 21.42 2.57
N VAL A 71 2.24 21.08 1.50
CA VAL A 71 1.65 20.37 0.36
C VAL A 71 1.40 18.91 0.73
N TRP A 72 0.13 18.49 0.77
CA TRP A 72 -0.25 17.09 0.91
C TRP A 72 -0.56 16.48 -0.44
N MET A 73 -0.02 15.27 -0.69
CA MET A 73 -0.33 14.51 -1.89
C MET A 73 -1.37 13.46 -1.58
N TYR A 74 -2.58 13.68 -2.11
CA TYR A 74 -3.69 12.75 -2.04
C TYR A 74 -4.21 12.46 -3.45
N ILE A 75 -4.54 11.20 -3.72
CA ILE A 75 -5.10 10.77 -5.00
C ILE A 75 -6.56 10.35 -4.77
N ALA A 76 -7.49 11.08 -5.37
CA ALA A 76 -8.88 10.66 -5.51
C ALA A 76 -9.03 9.76 -6.75
N GLY A 77 -9.76 8.66 -6.63
CA GLY A 77 -9.95 7.67 -7.69
C GLY A 77 -9.58 6.26 -7.24
N PHE A 78 -9.98 5.28 -8.03
CA PHE A 78 -9.87 3.88 -7.64
C PHE A 78 -8.43 3.51 -7.26
N GLY A 79 -8.25 2.96 -6.05
CA GLY A 79 -6.95 2.61 -5.46
C GLY A 79 -6.22 3.75 -4.73
N GLY A 80 -6.69 4.99 -4.88
CA GLY A 80 -6.19 6.17 -4.18
C GLY A 80 -4.66 6.32 -4.18
N THR A 81 -4.10 6.69 -3.02
CA THR A 81 -2.67 7.03 -2.86
C THR A 81 -1.73 5.83 -3.04
N SER A 82 -2.23 4.58 -3.11
CA SER A 82 -1.44 3.43 -3.56
C SER A 82 -0.88 3.62 -4.98
N ARG A 83 -1.40 4.56 -5.76
CA ARG A 83 -0.85 4.94 -7.07
C ARG A 83 0.38 5.85 -6.95
N ALA A 84 0.46 6.70 -5.92
CA ALA A 84 1.48 7.75 -5.79
C ALA A 84 2.70 7.38 -4.96
N TRP A 85 2.59 6.39 -4.08
CA TRP A 85 3.66 6.00 -3.14
C TRP A 85 4.90 5.40 -3.82
N ALA A 86 6.02 5.33 -3.08
CA ALA A 86 7.27 4.73 -3.55
C ALA A 86 7.36 3.20 -3.32
N ALA A 87 6.34 2.61 -2.70
CA ALA A 87 6.30 1.20 -2.28
C ALA A 87 7.38 0.76 -1.29
N CYS A 88 7.95 1.68 -0.51
CA CYS A 88 8.73 1.32 0.68
C CYS A 88 7.79 0.80 1.77
N THR A 89 8.15 -0.33 2.39
CA THR A 89 7.30 -1.02 3.36
C THR A 89 8.07 -1.39 4.64
N PRO A 90 8.66 -0.41 5.36
CA PRO A 90 9.19 -0.69 6.70
C PRO A 90 8.04 -1.04 7.65
N ARG A 91 8.27 -1.97 8.57
CA ARG A 91 7.37 -2.19 9.72
C ARG A 91 7.67 -1.14 10.80
N MET A 92 6.72 -0.89 11.68
CA MET A 92 7.02 -0.23 12.95
C MET A 92 7.90 -1.15 13.81
N MET A 93 8.68 -0.57 14.72
CA MET A 93 9.48 -1.30 15.70
C MET A 93 8.65 -1.58 16.96
N PRO A 94 8.97 -2.62 17.75
CA PRO A 94 8.21 -2.92 18.97
C PRO A 94 8.08 -1.75 19.95
N ASN A 95 9.11 -0.90 20.04
CA ASN A 95 9.09 0.27 20.91
C ASN A 95 8.18 1.40 20.41
N ASP A 96 7.81 1.43 19.12
CA ASP A 96 6.87 2.42 18.57
C ASP A 96 5.46 2.24 19.16
N PHE A 97 5.15 1.06 19.70
CA PHE A 97 3.89 0.75 20.37
C PHE A 97 3.90 1.13 21.86
N LYS A 98 5.07 1.45 22.42
CA LYS A 98 5.30 1.65 23.87
C LYS A 98 6.02 2.99 24.16
N LEU A 99 5.73 4.03 23.37
CA LEU A 99 6.45 5.31 23.46
C LEU A 99 6.38 5.94 24.85
N LYS A 100 5.23 5.87 25.52
CA LYS A 100 5.04 6.47 26.84
C LYS A 100 5.73 5.64 27.91
N SER A 101 5.53 4.32 27.91
CA SER A 101 6.13 3.45 28.92
C SER A 101 7.65 3.34 28.81
N VAL A 102 8.21 3.37 27.60
CA VAL A 102 9.66 3.20 27.38
C VAL A 102 10.41 4.54 27.43
N TYR A 103 9.83 5.60 26.88
CA TYR A 103 10.54 6.88 26.68
C TYR A 103 9.89 8.06 27.40
N GLY A 104 8.73 7.88 28.06
CA GLY A 104 8.03 8.96 28.77
C GLY A 104 7.36 9.98 27.86
N VAL A 105 7.23 9.72 26.55
CA VAL A 105 6.65 10.64 25.56
C VAL A 105 5.49 10.02 24.79
N GLY A 106 4.58 10.85 24.26
CA GLY A 106 3.47 10.37 23.44
C GLY A 106 2.49 9.46 24.20
N VAL A 107 1.98 8.44 23.51
CA VAL A 107 1.03 7.46 24.05
C VAL A 107 1.45 6.05 23.66
N ASP A 108 1.14 5.08 24.53
CA ASP A 108 1.23 3.67 24.17
C ASP A 108 0.01 3.28 23.33
N TRP A 109 0.24 2.42 22.36
CA TRP A 109 -0.84 1.87 21.54
C TRP A 109 -1.64 0.86 22.37
N PRO A 110 -2.95 0.72 22.10
CA PRO A 110 -3.79 -0.27 22.78
C PRO A 110 -3.56 -1.70 22.27
N VAL A 111 -2.57 -1.91 21.40
CA VAL A 111 -2.15 -3.21 20.82
C VAL A 111 -0.63 -3.28 20.82
N THR A 112 -0.10 -4.48 20.90
CA THR A 112 1.34 -4.77 20.86
C THR A 112 1.83 -5.03 19.44
N TYR A 113 3.16 -5.04 19.26
CA TYR A 113 3.77 -5.44 18.00
C TYR A 113 3.45 -6.90 17.67
N GLU A 114 3.51 -7.76 18.69
CA GLU A 114 3.28 -9.19 18.56
C GLU A 114 1.85 -9.50 18.10
N GLU A 115 0.87 -8.71 18.55
CA GLU A 115 -0.52 -8.79 18.06
C GLU A 115 -0.66 -8.34 16.59
N LEU A 116 0.15 -7.38 16.13
CA LEU A 116 0.11 -6.89 14.75
C LEU A 116 1.01 -7.67 13.78
N GLU A 117 2.03 -8.38 14.26
CA GLU A 117 3.02 -9.10 13.43
C GLU A 117 2.38 -10.05 12.40
N PRO A 118 1.34 -10.85 12.74
CA PRO A 118 0.69 -11.71 11.77
C PRO A 118 0.02 -10.92 10.64
N TYR A 119 -0.56 -9.75 10.94
CA TYR A 119 -1.21 -8.88 9.97
C TYR A 119 -0.20 -8.14 9.09
N TYR A 120 0.98 -7.78 9.61
CA TYR A 120 2.09 -7.31 8.78
C TYR A 120 2.50 -8.38 7.78
N THR A 121 2.69 -9.61 8.24
CA THR A 121 3.06 -10.75 7.40
C THR A 121 2.00 -11.03 6.33
N GLU A 122 0.71 -10.96 6.68
CA GLU A 122 -0.38 -11.10 5.71
C GLU A 122 -0.38 -9.97 4.67
N ALA A 123 -0.24 -8.73 5.11
CA ALA A 123 -0.18 -7.58 4.21
C ALA A 123 1.01 -7.66 3.25
N GLU A 124 2.17 -8.08 3.75
CA GLU A 124 3.37 -8.30 2.94
C GLU A 124 3.13 -9.36 1.86
N LYS A 125 2.49 -10.49 2.20
CA LYS A 125 2.12 -11.55 1.23
C LYS A 125 1.22 -11.03 0.14
N VAL A 126 0.17 -10.29 0.51
CA VAL A 126 -0.77 -9.69 -0.44
C VAL A 126 -0.06 -8.71 -1.38
N MET A 127 0.87 -7.92 -0.86
CA MET A 127 1.64 -6.95 -1.66
C MET A 127 2.84 -7.56 -2.39
N ALA A 128 3.13 -8.86 -2.19
CA ALA A 128 4.35 -9.53 -2.62
C ALA A 128 5.61 -8.72 -2.28
N VAL A 129 5.75 -8.36 -1.00
CA VAL A 129 6.90 -7.55 -0.53
C VAL A 129 8.20 -8.31 -0.73
N SER A 130 9.18 -7.59 -1.27
CA SER A 130 10.57 -8.01 -1.37
C SER A 130 11.36 -7.46 -0.19
N GLY A 131 12.24 -8.26 0.39
CA GLY A 131 13.13 -7.80 1.46
C GLY A 131 14.17 -8.86 1.82
N PRO A 132 15.18 -8.51 2.64
CA PRO A 132 16.26 -9.43 2.97
C PRO A 132 15.82 -10.46 4.03
N ASP A 133 16.37 -11.67 3.94
CA ASP A 133 16.14 -12.73 4.92
C ASP A 133 16.83 -12.43 6.26
N ASP A 134 17.94 -11.68 6.23
CA ASP A 134 18.75 -11.29 7.37
C ASP A 134 19.01 -9.76 7.41
N GLY A 135 19.43 -9.26 8.59
CA GLY A 135 19.94 -7.89 8.74
C GLY A 135 18.91 -6.75 8.64
N ALA A 136 17.63 -7.02 8.40
CA ALA A 136 16.57 -6.01 8.58
C ALA A 136 16.21 -5.90 10.08
N PRO A 137 16.05 -4.68 10.63
CA PRO A 137 15.77 -4.49 12.06
C PRO A 137 14.32 -4.86 12.43
N PHE A 138 13.48 -5.22 11.46
CA PHE A 138 12.05 -5.46 11.65
C PHE A 138 11.79 -6.91 12.11
N PRO A 139 11.40 -7.16 13.38
CA PRO A 139 11.20 -8.51 13.89
C PRO A 139 10.11 -9.24 13.11
N ARG A 140 10.31 -10.50 12.72
CA ARG A 140 9.32 -11.24 11.92
C ARG A 140 9.33 -12.72 12.21
N SER A 141 8.16 -13.33 12.13
CA SER A 141 7.98 -14.78 12.32
C SER A 141 8.10 -15.57 11.01
N GLN A 142 7.97 -14.90 9.86
CA GLN A 142 7.98 -15.49 8.52
C GLN A 142 8.90 -14.69 7.59
N PRO A 143 9.55 -15.34 6.61
CA PRO A 143 10.37 -14.66 5.63
C PRO A 143 9.54 -13.73 4.73
N TYR A 144 10.21 -12.81 4.04
CA TYR A 144 9.54 -11.99 3.04
C TYR A 144 9.00 -12.87 1.89
N PRO A 145 7.86 -12.49 1.28
CA PRO A 145 7.30 -13.20 0.13
C PRO A 145 8.23 -13.25 -1.09
N GLN A 146 9.14 -12.29 -1.22
CA GLN A 146 10.11 -12.24 -2.31
C GLN A 146 11.52 -11.92 -1.82
N PRO A 147 12.56 -12.38 -2.54
CA PRO A 147 13.93 -12.02 -2.23
C PRO A 147 14.15 -10.52 -2.40
N PRO A 148 15.22 -9.96 -1.82
CA PRO A 148 15.47 -8.53 -1.90
C PRO A 148 15.90 -8.09 -3.31
N HIS A 149 15.77 -6.79 -3.58
CA HIS A 149 16.36 -6.18 -4.76
C HIS A 149 17.88 -6.21 -4.69
N ARG A 150 18.55 -6.39 -5.84
CA ARG A 150 20.00 -6.38 -5.88
C ARG A 150 20.51 -4.96 -5.64
N PHE A 151 21.50 -4.83 -4.78
CA PHE A 151 22.25 -3.59 -4.62
C PHE A 151 22.94 -3.16 -5.91
N ASN A 152 22.81 -1.87 -6.24
CA ASN A 152 23.64 -1.23 -7.26
C ASN A 152 25.06 -0.99 -6.68
N ASP A 153 25.99 -0.47 -7.50
CA ASP A 153 27.37 -0.29 -7.05
C ASP A 153 27.52 0.71 -5.88
N PRO A 154 26.85 1.89 -5.88
CA PRO A 154 26.76 2.74 -4.70
C PRO A 154 26.25 2.02 -3.44
N ASP A 155 25.17 1.24 -3.56
CA ASP A 155 24.59 0.52 -2.43
C ASP A 155 25.58 -0.53 -1.87
N LYS A 156 26.36 -1.21 -2.74
CA LYS A 156 27.40 -2.16 -2.31
C LYS A 156 28.53 -1.45 -1.54
N LEU A 157 28.95 -0.27 -1.99
CA LEU A 157 29.97 0.54 -1.29
C LEU A 157 29.45 0.97 0.08
N LEU A 158 28.20 1.41 0.16
CA LEU A 158 27.56 1.79 1.42
C LEU A 158 27.41 0.58 2.35
N LYS A 159 26.99 -0.58 1.84
CA LYS A 159 26.91 -1.82 2.63
C LYS A 159 28.27 -2.23 3.17
N LYS A 160 29.33 -2.08 2.37
CA LYS A 160 30.71 -2.37 2.81
C LYS A 160 31.18 -1.40 3.90
N ALA A 161 30.87 -0.12 3.77
CA ALA A 161 31.26 0.90 4.74
C ALA A 161 30.44 0.82 6.05
N TYR A 162 29.17 0.42 5.95
CA TYR A 162 28.21 0.40 7.05
C TYR A 162 27.46 -0.93 7.10
N PRO A 163 28.14 -2.05 7.41
CA PRO A 163 27.57 -3.39 7.32
C PRO A 163 26.30 -3.58 8.17
N ASP A 164 26.21 -2.93 9.34
CA ASP A 164 25.07 -3.11 10.25
C ASP A 164 24.03 -1.98 10.16
N GLN A 165 24.38 -0.84 9.56
CA GLN A 165 23.48 0.33 9.48
C GLN A 165 22.84 0.47 8.11
N TYR A 166 23.52 0.03 7.05
CA TYR A 166 22.99 0.07 5.69
C TYR A 166 22.23 -1.21 5.38
N ILE A 167 20.91 -1.11 5.39
CA ILE A 167 19.99 -2.25 5.22
C ILE A 167 19.30 -2.21 3.86
N GLN A 168 18.96 -3.39 3.34
CA GLN A 168 18.11 -3.50 2.16
C GLN A 168 16.68 -3.11 2.56
N GLN A 169 16.19 -1.99 2.03
CA GLN A 169 14.84 -1.52 2.33
C GLN A 169 13.81 -2.49 1.74
N PRO A 170 12.89 -3.05 2.54
CA PRO A 170 11.79 -3.83 2.02
C PRO A 170 10.84 -3.00 1.18
N THR A 171 10.41 -3.55 0.05
CA THR A 171 9.50 -2.85 -0.86
C THR A 171 8.46 -3.74 -1.51
N ALA A 172 7.27 -3.19 -1.75
CA ALA A 172 6.22 -3.79 -2.57
C ALA A 172 6.47 -3.55 -4.09
N ARG A 173 7.73 -3.67 -4.52
CA ARG A 173 8.14 -3.69 -5.92
C ARG A 173 8.51 -5.13 -6.27
N ALA A 174 7.84 -5.72 -7.26
CA ALA A 174 8.04 -7.12 -7.61
C ALA A 174 9.50 -7.39 -8.00
N ARG A 175 10.22 -8.17 -7.19
CA ARG A 175 11.56 -8.65 -7.50
C ARG A 175 11.52 -9.89 -8.39
N VAL A 176 10.45 -10.66 -8.35
CA VAL A 176 10.13 -11.75 -9.27
C VAL A 176 8.73 -11.45 -9.80
N PRO A 177 8.44 -11.71 -11.09
CA PRO A 177 7.09 -11.55 -11.61
C PRO A 177 6.05 -12.25 -10.73
N THR A 178 4.94 -11.57 -10.50
CA THR A 178 3.76 -12.16 -9.86
C THR A 178 2.71 -12.46 -10.93
N THR A 179 1.57 -13.04 -10.56
CA THR A 179 0.45 -13.25 -11.49
C THR A 179 0.01 -11.96 -12.17
N ASN A 180 0.04 -10.82 -11.45
CA ASN A 180 -0.53 -9.56 -11.93
C ASN A 180 0.50 -8.47 -12.25
N ARG A 181 1.77 -8.65 -11.88
CA ARG A 181 2.81 -7.63 -12.00
C ARG A 181 4.10 -8.18 -12.59
N SER A 182 4.66 -7.42 -13.52
CA SER A 182 5.97 -7.68 -14.11
C SER A 182 7.11 -7.47 -13.10
N LEU A 183 8.31 -7.96 -13.45
CA LEU A 183 9.54 -7.68 -12.73
C LEU A 183 9.84 -6.16 -12.71
N CYS A 184 10.25 -5.65 -11.55
CA CYS A 184 10.85 -4.32 -11.44
C CYS A 184 12.16 -4.25 -12.25
N CYS A 185 12.20 -3.42 -13.28
CA CYS A 185 13.38 -3.21 -14.12
C CYS A 185 14.25 -2.02 -13.66
N GLY A 186 14.02 -1.47 -12.47
CA GLY A 186 14.91 -0.46 -11.88
C GLY A 186 14.88 0.91 -12.58
N THR A 187 13.75 1.33 -13.15
CA THR A 187 13.65 2.58 -13.95
C THR A 187 13.93 3.87 -13.19
N GLY A 188 14.05 3.84 -11.86
CA GLY A 188 14.11 5.03 -11.01
C GLY A 188 12.76 5.78 -10.89
N VAL A 189 11.75 5.42 -11.69
CA VAL A 189 10.43 6.08 -11.70
C VAL A 189 9.42 5.24 -10.90
N CYS A 190 9.43 5.40 -9.58
CA CYS A 190 8.52 4.65 -8.70
C CYS A 190 7.13 5.28 -8.58
N ARG A 191 7.03 6.62 -8.70
CA ARG A 191 5.76 7.35 -8.56
C ARG A 191 4.72 6.89 -9.58
N LEU A 192 5.04 6.94 -10.87
CA LEU A 192 4.24 6.34 -11.96
C LEU A 192 5.10 5.26 -12.64
N CYS A 193 5.02 4.03 -12.14
CA CYS A 193 5.85 2.94 -12.64
C CYS A 193 5.45 2.58 -14.08
N PRO A 194 6.35 2.67 -15.08
CA PRO A 194 6.00 2.46 -16.49
C PRO A 194 5.68 0.99 -16.80
N VAL A 195 6.24 0.05 -16.05
CA VAL A 195 6.03 -1.40 -16.25
C VAL A 195 5.01 -2.00 -15.28
N ASN A 196 4.38 -1.16 -14.44
CA ASN A 196 3.37 -1.58 -13.46
C ASN A 196 3.87 -2.63 -12.43
N ALA A 197 5.18 -2.70 -12.16
CA ALA A 197 5.78 -3.66 -11.22
C ALA A 197 5.57 -3.33 -9.73
N LYS A 198 5.31 -2.05 -9.43
CA LYS A 198 5.00 -1.55 -8.08
C LYS A 198 3.58 -1.97 -7.69
N PHE A 199 3.37 -2.47 -6.47
CA PHE A 199 2.02 -2.73 -5.96
C PHE A 199 1.17 -1.46 -6.00
N THR A 200 -0.03 -1.61 -6.54
CA THR A 200 -1.14 -0.66 -6.41
C THR A 200 -2.40 -1.48 -6.15
N ILE A 201 -3.40 -0.89 -5.52
CA ILE A 201 -4.71 -1.58 -5.39
C ILE A 201 -5.26 -1.92 -6.78
N GLN A 202 -5.05 -1.06 -7.78
CA GLN A 202 -5.55 -1.27 -9.13
C GLN A 202 -5.00 -2.54 -9.78
N ASN A 203 -3.69 -2.79 -9.66
CA ASN A 203 -3.06 -3.92 -10.35
C ASN A 203 -3.15 -5.25 -9.59
N GLU A 204 -3.24 -5.24 -8.26
CA GLU A 204 -3.29 -6.48 -7.49
C GLU A 204 -4.71 -6.87 -7.06
N MET A 205 -5.57 -5.88 -6.79
CA MET A 205 -6.91 -6.11 -6.23
C MET A 205 -8.05 -5.66 -7.14
N GLY A 206 -7.76 -4.94 -8.23
CA GLY A 206 -8.76 -4.41 -9.15
C GLY A 206 -9.64 -5.47 -9.81
N GLY A 207 -9.08 -6.61 -10.20
CA GLY A 207 -9.82 -7.72 -10.82
C GLY A 207 -10.60 -8.61 -9.84
N ARG A 208 -10.32 -8.53 -8.52
CA ARG A 208 -11.07 -9.31 -7.51
C ARG A 208 -12.44 -8.70 -7.22
N ALA A 209 -12.59 -7.40 -7.44
CA ALA A 209 -13.85 -6.69 -7.24
C ALA A 209 -14.86 -6.87 -8.40
N SER A 210 -14.46 -7.51 -9.52
CA SER A 210 -15.33 -7.75 -10.68
C SER A 210 -15.94 -9.16 -10.76
N ASN A 211 -15.42 -10.14 -10.00
CA ASN A 211 -15.84 -11.55 -10.11
C ASN A 211 -17.00 -11.96 -9.19
N ARG A 212 -17.39 -11.11 -8.24
CA ARG A 212 -18.75 -11.13 -7.67
C ARG A 212 -19.45 -9.94 -8.29
N SER A 213 -20.61 -10.15 -8.90
CA SER A 213 -21.46 -9.12 -9.48
C SER A 213 -21.88 -8.09 -8.41
N GLN A 214 -20.98 -7.17 -8.08
CA GLN A 214 -21.18 -6.11 -7.09
C GLN A 214 -20.79 -4.77 -7.72
N VAL A 215 -21.75 -4.26 -8.48
CA VAL A 215 -22.17 -2.86 -8.57
C VAL A 215 -21.18 -1.85 -7.95
N PHE A 216 -20.12 -1.50 -8.68
CA PHE A 216 -19.54 -0.16 -8.61
C PHE A 216 -20.55 0.80 -9.26
N LYS A 217 -21.58 1.21 -8.51
CA LYS A 217 -22.36 2.40 -8.89
C LYS A 217 -21.52 3.62 -8.54
N GLY A 218 -20.70 4.04 -9.49
CA GLY A 218 -20.11 5.38 -9.47
C GLY A 218 -21.25 6.38 -9.49
N TRP A 219 -21.40 7.15 -8.42
CA TRP A 219 -22.18 8.37 -8.44
C TRP A 219 -21.31 9.44 -9.10
N CYS A 220 -21.56 9.70 -10.38
CA CYS A 220 -21.35 11.02 -10.94
C CYS A 220 -22.44 11.96 -10.41
#